data_AF-A0A9W4T179-F1
#
_entry.id   AF-A0A9W4T179-F1
#
_cell.length_a   1.000
_cell.length_b   1.000
_cell.length_c   1.000
_cell.angle_alpha   90.00
_cell.angle_beta   90.00
_cell.angle_gamma   90.00
#
_symmetry.space_group_name_H-M   'P 1'
#
loop_
_entity.id
_entity.type
_entity.pdbx_description
1 polymer ?
#
loop_
_entity_poly.entity_id
_entity_poly.type
_entity_poly.pdbx_seq_one_letter_code
_entity_poly.pdbx_strand_id
1 'polypeptide(L)'
;MKVSQLKYIDSMQFMNSSLVFLTKNLGDNHPITTEYFKKQGYYSEQISLAYYKGIFPHEYIDSHDQFKEIELPLIHEFHSVLG
;
A
#
# COMPACT_ATOMS: atom_id res chain seq x y z
N MET A 1 38.22 -5.01 -14.75
CA MET A 1 36.99 -5.27 -13.96
C MET A 1 35.99 -6.00 -14.84
N LYS A 2 35.61 -7.23 -14.48
CA LYS A 2 34.55 -7.98 -15.19
C LYS A 2 33.22 -7.56 -14.57
N VAL A 3 32.40 -6.82 -15.31
CA VAL A 3 31.04 -6.49 -14.86
C VAL A 3 30.22 -7.77 -15.04
N SER A 4 29.96 -8.45 -13.94
CA SER A 4 29.10 -9.64 -13.90
C SER A 4 27.74 -9.32 -14.51
N GLN A 5 27.20 -10.26 -15.28
CA GLN A 5 25.96 -10.14 -16.03
C GLN A 5 24.79 -9.71 -15.12
N LEU A 6 24.36 -8.46 -15.25
CA LEU A 6 23.12 -7.99 -14.64
C LEU A 6 21.96 -8.69 -15.36
N LYS A 7 21.27 -9.59 -14.66
CA LYS A 7 19.99 -10.13 -15.12
C LYS A 7 18.89 -9.12 -14.78
N TYR A 8 18.36 -8.45 -15.79
CA TYR A 8 17.13 -7.71 -15.66
C TYR A 8 15.98 -8.73 -15.61
N ILE A 9 15.35 -8.86 -14.45
CA ILE A 9 14.15 -9.69 -14.28
C ILE A 9 12.96 -8.76 -14.49
N ASP A 10 12.28 -8.92 -15.63
CA ASP A 10 10.99 -8.28 -15.85
C ASP A 10 9.98 -8.91 -14.87
N SER A 11 9.66 -8.15 -13.82
CA SER A 11 8.69 -8.57 -12.82
C SER A 11 7.31 -8.83 -13.44
N MET A 12 6.98 -8.22 -14.59
CA MET A 12 5.70 -8.40 -15.26
C MET A 12 5.55 -9.79 -15.89
N GLN A 13 6.63 -10.36 -16.45
CA GLN A 13 6.63 -11.75 -16.95
C GLN A 13 6.66 -12.81 -15.83
N PHE A 14 7.25 -12.47 -14.68
CA PHE A 14 7.34 -13.40 -13.53
C PHE A 14 6.13 -13.32 -12.58
N MET A 15 5.36 -12.25 -12.65
CA MET A 15 4.14 -12.02 -11.86
C MET A 15 2.87 -12.13 -12.71
N ASN A 16 2.70 -13.25 -13.43
CA ASN A 16 1.40 -13.61 -14.05
C ASN A 16 0.36 -14.04 -13.00
N SER A 17 0.32 -13.34 -11.87
CA SER A 17 -0.59 -13.58 -10.76
C SER A 17 -1.21 -12.25 -10.36
N SER A 18 -2.52 -12.23 -10.12
CA SER A 18 -3.22 -11.01 -9.71
C SER A 18 -2.56 -10.39 -8.47
N LEU A 19 -2.67 -9.06 -8.33
CA LEU A 19 -2.25 -8.33 -7.12
C LEU A 19 -2.81 -8.99 -5.83
N VAL A 20 -4.03 -9.50 -5.89
CA VAL A 20 -4.65 -10.26 -4.81
C VAL A 20 -3.82 -11.48 -4.41
N PHE A 21 -3.30 -12.25 -5.37
CA PHE A 21 -2.47 -13.41 -5.07
C PHE A 21 -1.09 -13.01 -4.52
N LEU A 22 -0.45 -11.99 -5.09
CA LEU A 22 0.84 -11.49 -4.61
C LEU A 22 0.76 -10.95 -3.18
N THR A 23 -0.32 -10.25 -2.86
CA THR A 23 -0.52 -9.68 -1.51
C THR A 23 -0.72 -10.74 -0.42
N LYS A 24 -1.04 -12.00 -0.76
CA LYS A 24 -1.08 -13.10 0.21
C LYS A 24 0.30 -13.42 0.80
N ASN A 25 1.37 -13.15 0.05
CA ASN A 25 2.74 -13.41 0.51
C ASN A 25 3.25 -12.39 1.53
N LEU A 26 2.55 -11.26 1.70
CA LEU A 26 2.94 -10.23 2.67
C LEU A 26 2.68 -10.63 4.13
N GLY A 27 1.81 -11.65 4.36
CA GLY A 27 1.37 -12.04 5.70
C GLY A 27 0.69 -10.91 6.48
N ASP A 28 0.30 -11.19 7.73
CA ASP A 28 -0.30 -10.17 8.61
C ASP A 28 0.74 -9.52 9.55
N ASN A 29 1.95 -10.09 9.59
CA ASN A 29 3.03 -9.60 10.44
C ASN A 29 3.97 -8.71 9.61
N HIS A 30 4.00 -7.42 9.93
CA HIS A 30 4.83 -6.42 9.26
C HIS A 30 5.89 -5.83 10.21
N PRO A 31 6.91 -6.62 10.61
CA PRO A 31 7.86 -6.20 11.64
C PRO A 31 8.72 -5.01 11.21
N ILE A 32 9.18 -4.99 9.95
CA ILE A 32 10.00 -3.89 9.41
C ILE A 32 9.21 -2.57 9.41
N THR A 33 7.99 -2.60 8.87
CA THR A 33 7.08 -1.45 8.85
C THR A 33 6.80 -0.94 10.26
N THR A 34 6.48 -1.86 11.18
CA THR A 34 6.17 -1.53 12.57
C THR A 34 7.36 -0.92 13.30
N GLU A 35 8.56 -1.50 13.16
CA GLU A 35 9.78 -0.95 13.77
C GLU A 35 10.14 0.42 13.22
N TYR A 36 10.02 0.61 11.91
CA TYR A 36 10.29 1.89 11.26
C TYR A 36 9.41 2.99 11.83
N PHE A 37 8.09 2.81 11.85
CA PHE A 37 7.16 3.83 12.33
C PHE A 37 7.21 4.03 13.84
N LYS A 38 7.50 2.99 14.63
CA LYS A 38 7.77 3.17 16.07
C LYS A 38 8.98 4.09 16.31
N LYS A 39 10.05 3.97 15.53
CA LYS A 39 11.22 4.87 15.62
C LYS A 39 10.90 6.32 15.25
N GLN A 40 9.85 6.54 14.45
CA GLN A 40 9.35 7.87 14.10
C GLN A 40 8.35 8.44 15.13
N GLY A 41 8.06 7.70 16.21
CA GLY A 41 7.19 8.15 17.29
C GLY A 41 5.71 7.75 17.16
N TYR A 42 5.35 6.90 16.20
CA TYR A 42 3.97 6.44 16.05
C TYR A 42 3.61 5.33 17.05
N TYR A 43 2.37 5.39 17.55
CA TYR A 43 1.81 4.35 18.42
C TYR A 43 1.33 3.15 17.61
N SER A 44 1.30 1.97 18.24
CA SER A 44 0.85 0.73 17.59
C SER A 44 -0.54 0.84 16.97
N GLU A 45 -1.46 1.58 17.61
CA GLU A 45 -2.81 1.84 17.11
C GLU A 45 -2.78 2.63 15.80
N GLN A 46 -1.96 3.67 15.71
CA GLN A 46 -1.79 4.46 14.48
C GLN A 46 -1.15 3.64 13.35
N ILE A 47 -0.18 2.79 13.69
CA ILE A 47 0.48 1.90 12.71
C ILE A 47 -0.54 0.88 12.19
N SER A 48 -1.42 0.37 13.04
CA SER A 48 -2.45 -0.58 12.63
C SER A 48 -3.41 -0.02 11.60
N LEU A 49 -3.62 1.30 11.58
CA LEU A 49 -4.46 1.96 10.59
C LEU A 49 -3.96 1.76 9.15
N ALA A 50 -2.63 1.70 8.97
CA ALA A 50 -2.01 1.51 7.67
C ALA A 50 -2.25 0.11 7.06
N TYR A 51 -2.67 -0.87 7.87
CA TYR A 51 -2.91 -2.24 7.41
C TYR A 51 -4.36 -2.49 7.00
N TYR A 52 -5.29 -1.57 7.31
CA TYR A 52 -6.67 -1.73 6.87
C TYR A 52 -6.80 -1.53 5.36
N LYS A 53 -7.35 -2.53 4.69
CA LYS A 53 -7.68 -2.50 3.26
C LYS A 53 -9.16 -2.20 3.09
N GLY A 54 -9.52 -1.50 2.01
CA GLY A 54 -10.92 -1.28 1.63
C GLY A 54 -11.69 -0.29 2.50
N ILE A 55 -11.01 0.53 3.31
CA ILE A 55 -11.67 1.63 4.04
C ILE A 55 -12.15 2.71 3.07
N PHE A 56 -11.37 2.98 2.02
CA PHE A 56 -11.70 3.99 1.02
C PHE A 56 -11.74 3.33 -0.37
N PRO A 57 -12.65 3.78 -1.27
CA PRO A 57 -12.64 3.41 -2.67
C PRO A 57 -11.27 3.70 -3.28
N HIS A 58 -10.77 2.80 -4.13
CA HIS A 58 -9.50 3.03 -4.82
C HIS A 58 -9.53 4.29 -5.70
N GLU A 59 -10.71 4.63 -6.21
CA GLU A 59 -10.97 5.83 -7.02
C GLU A 59 -10.82 7.13 -6.24
N TYR A 60 -10.88 7.09 -4.90
CA TYR A 60 -10.71 8.29 -4.08
C TYR A 60 -9.25 8.78 -4.10
N ILE A 61 -8.27 7.88 -4.11
CA ILE A 61 -6.84 8.26 -4.16
C ILE A 61 -6.41 8.31 -5.64
N ASP A 62 -6.82 9.36 -6.35
CA ASP A 62 -6.48 9.56 -7.76
C ASP A 62 -5.23 10.44 -7.99
N SER A 63 -4.77 11.15 -6.95
CA SER A 63 -3.65 12.07 -7.02
C SER A 63 -2.85 12.12 -5.70
N HIS A 64 -1.77 12.90 -5.70
CA HIS A 64 -1.02 13.14 -4.47
C HIS A 64 -1.68 14.18 -3.56
N ASP A 65 -2.65 14.94 -4.07
CA ASP A 65 -3.27 16.03 -3.32
C ASP A 65 -4.21 15.51 -2.23
N GLN A 66 -4.82 14.33 -2.38
CA GLN A 66 -5.62 13.70 -1.32
C GLN A 66 -4.84 13.45 -0.04
N PHE A 67 -3.51 13.26 -0.12
CA PHE A 67 -2.67 13.09 1.08
C PHE A 67 -2.45 14.40 1.85
N LYS A 68 -2.82 15.55 1.27
CA LYS A 68 -2.77 16.86 1.94
C LYS A 68 -4.10 17.21 2.62
N GLU A 69 -5.15 16.42 2.38
CA GLU A 69 -6.43 16.61 3.04
C GLU A 69 -6.28 16.40 4.54
N ILE A 70 -6.82 17.34 5.32
CA ILE A 70 -6.77 17.32 6.79
C ILE A 70 -7.97 16.59 7.40
N GLU A 71 -9.00 16.36 6.60
CA GLU A 71 -10.26 15.74 6.98
C GLU A 71 -10.72 14.81 5.88
N LEU A 72 -11.44 13.75 6.25
CA LEU A 72 -12.03 12.85 5.28
C LEU A 72 -13.21 13.53 4.58
N PRO A 73 -13.42 13.25 3.28
CA PRO A 73 -14.64 13.62 2.58
C PRO A 73 -15.89 13.14 3.31
N LEU A 74 -17.01 13.77 3.03
CA LEU A 74 -18.28 13.30 3.58
C LEU A 74 -18.58 11.90 3.04
N ILE A 75 -19.29 11.07 3.81
CA ILE A 75 -19.55 9.68 3.40
C ILE A 75 -20.32 9.55 2.08
N HIS A 76 -21.07 10.58 1.70
CA HIS A 76 -21.76 10.65 0.41
C HIS A 76 -20.86 11.13 -0.76
N GLU A 77 -19.60 11.43 -0.51
CA GLU A 77 -18.60 11.69 -1.54
C GLU A 77 -17.77 10.43 -1.83
N PHE A 78 -17.86 9.43 -0.95
CA PHE A 78 -17.27 8.10 -1.12
C PHE A 78 -18.13 7.20 -2.01
N HIS A 79 -18.19 7.53 -3.30
CA HIS A 79 -18.82 6.68 -4.31
C HIS A 79 -17.77 5.93 -5.13
N SER A 80 -17.94 4.62 -5.30
CA SER A 80 -17.22 3.86 -6.33
C SER A 80 -18.08 3.87 -7.59
N VAL A 81 -17.51 4.32 -8.69
CA VAL A 81 -18.11 4.32 -10.03
C VAL A 81 -18.11 2.90 -10.62
N LEU A 82 -17.30 1.98 -10.07
CA LEU A 82 -17.18 0.57 -10.48
C LEU A 82 -18.20 -0.39 -9.84
N GLY A 83 -19.37 0.11 -9.42
CA GLY A 83 -20.45 -0.70 -8.83
C GLY A 83 -20.99 -1.80 -9.73
#